data_AF-A0A661D7U7-F1
#
_entry.id   AF-A0A661D7U7-F1
#
_cell.length_a   1.000
_cell.length_b   1.000
_cell.length_c   1.000
_cell.angle_alpha   90.00
_cell.angle_beta   90.00
_cell.angle_gamma   90.00
#
_symmetry.space_group_name_H-M   'P 1'
#
loop_
_entity.id
_entity.type
_entity.pdbx_description
1 polymer ?
#
loop_
_entity_poly.entity_id
_entity_poly.type
_entity_poly.pdbx_seq_one_letter_code
_entity_poly.pdbx_strand_id
1 'polypeptide(L)'
;MKKIAYLLMGCALHLSIAQTASATAELTFTQLKPFYNVGECIIVNLQENLQAASRFQRVDLWVAIEPPSQQWLFMTPLAFDPFSLTGEPFRTSLETTKKVHRILDFEVLPGLGGDYTFYALYVEEGKNPLTDNFPVFRSNVAVMATTLSNRALPTDAPSNCDTPHVEPEPTPDVPTASKPAAPTHLAAVAGNSQITLSWQAVAEAVAYQLYWDQAGGGDGILPVVGATSVQHTGLHNGVNYTYWVTAMNAANLESASSSAVVATPAAPVFPPATPVNLAANPDNGQIVLTWQPVSGADAYLVYWEAAGGSGHSISTKTPAYVHTGLTNGTTYYYRVTAINHTTRLESASSPVISAAPCCDAITPPTTVAGEIFRDTLTDGSAGPEMVVIPAGSFRMGDIQGGGESDEQPVHSVSVESFAMGSYEVTFAEYDHFAEATGREKPSDSGWGRGNRPVINVSGDDATDYAAWLSEQTGHQYRLPTEAEWEYAARAGTETARYWGNNPDDACAYANVHDNTSKEVNGYSWTHHDCTDGYAKTAPVGHFQPNAFGLFDVLGNVWEWTCSEYESSYQGAEQRCVSTD
;
A
#
# COMPACT_ATOMS: atom_id res chain seq x y z
N MET A 1 -4.69 1.29 -29.33
CA MET A 1 -3.98 1.87 -30.51
C MET A 1 -4.89 2.73 -31.39
N LYS A 2 -5.93 2.21 -32.08
CA LYS A 2 -6.86 3.06 -32.89
C LYS A 2 -7.59 4.18 -32.11
N LYS A 3 -7.80 4.03 -30.79
CA LYS A 3 -8.47 5.04 -29.94
C LYS A 3 -7.76 6.41 -29.90
N ILE A 4 -6.43 6.44 -29.89
CA ILE A 4 -5.64 7.69 -29.86
C ILE A 4 -5.77 8.43 -31.21
N ALA A 5 -5.64 7.72 -32.34
CA ALA A 5 -5.81 8.30 -33.68
C ALA A 5 -7.24 8.85 -33.93
N TYR A 6 -8.30 8.12 -33.53
CA TYR A 6 -9.69 8.57 -33.67
C TYR A 6 -9.98 9.84 -32.84
N LEU A 7 -9.38 9.96 -31.66
CA LEU A 7 -9.54 11.14 -30.80
C LEU A 7 -8.75 12.34 -31.34
N LEU A 8 -7.54 12.12 -31.86
CA LEU A 8 -6.68 13.16 -32.42
C LEU A 8 -7.18 13.70 -33.76
N MET A 9 -7.73 12.84 -34.62
CA MET A 9 -8.47 13.26 -35.82
C MET A 9 -9.81 13.93 -35.46
N GLY A 10 -10.49 13.47 -34.41
CA GLY A 10 -11.76 14.06 -33.93
C GLY A 10 -11.57 15.46 -33.34
N CYS A 11 -10.47 15.70 -32.65
CA CYS A 11 -10.13 17.00 -32.04
C CYS A 11 -9.75 18.06 -33.10
N ALA A 12 -9.09 17.64 -34.18
CA ALA A 12 -8.74 18.50 -35.31
C ALA A 12 -9.97 18.97 -36.12
N LEU A 13 -11.08 18.22 -36.12
CA LEU A 13 -12.29 18.57 -36.88
C LEU A 13 -13.27 19.51 -36.14
N HIS A 14 -13.05 19.82 -34.85
CA HIS A 14 -14.01 20.60 -34.03
C HIS A 14 -13.49 21.92 -33.42
N LEU A 15 -12.27 22.36 -33.73
CA LEU A 15 -11.79 23.67 -33.25
C LEU A 15 -12.23 24.83 -34.16
N SER A 16 -13.53 25.13 -34.15
CA SER A 16 -14.01 26.50 -34.38
C SER A 16 -14.31 27.16 -33.03
N ILE A 17 -13.45 28.11 -32.65
CA ILE A 17 -13.68 29.23 -31.72
C ILE A 17 -14.62 28.94 -30.54
N ALA A 18 -14.02 28.64 -29.37
CA ALA A 18 -14.23 29.33 -28.08
C ALA A 18 -13.93 28.39 -26.91
N GLN A 19 -12.77 28.57 -26.26
CA GLN A 19 -12.65 28.55 -24.80
C GLN A 19 -11.23 28.98 -24.41
N THR A 20 -11.16 29.89 -23.46
CA THR A 20 -9.96 30.52 -22.91
C THR A 20 -8.92 29.48 -22.48
N ALA A 21 -7.78 29.43 -23.19
CA ALA A 21 -6.62 28.64 -22.78
C ALA A 21 -6.09 29.18 -21.45
N SER A 22 -6.21 28.39 -20.39
CA SER A 22 -5.46 28.63 -19.15
C SER A 22 -3.99 28.37 -19.44
N ALA A 23 -3.12 29.37 -19.26
CA ALA A 23 -1.71 29.38 -19.67
C ALA A 23 -0.79 28.51 -18.79
N THR A 24 -1.19 27.26 -18.50
CA THR A 24 -0.51 26.36 -17.54
C THR A 24 0.18 25.15 -18.18
N ALA A 25 -0.02 24.86 -19.48
CA ALA A 25 0.67 23.78 -20.19
C ALA A 25 0.71 24.00 -21.73
N GLU A 26 1.88 23.86 -22.35
CA GLU A 26 2.09 23.96 -23.80
C GLU A 26 3.16 22.94 -24.28
N LEU A 27 2.98 22.42 -25.50
CA LEU A 27 3.79 21.44 -26.21
C LEU A 27 3.77 21.82 -27.70
N THR A 28 4.94 22.00 -28.28
CA THR A 28 5.08 22.38 -29.69
C THR A 28 6.27 21.69 -30.31
N PHE A 29 6.07 21.03 -31.46
CA PHE A 29 7.18 20.52 -32.25
C PHE A 29 7.77 21.66 -33.10
N THR A 30 9.10 21.73 -33.17
CA THR A 30 9.83 22.75 -33.93
C THR A 30 10.92 22.11 -34.80
N GLN A 31 11.40 22.85 -35.79
CA GLN A 31 12.43 22.44 -36.77
C GLN A 31 12.03 21.32 -37.76
N LEU A 32 10.85 20.72 -37.60
CA LEU A 32 10.30 19.81 -38.60
C LEU A 32 9.80 20.58 -39.83
N LYS A 33 10.31 20.24 -41.00
CA LYS A 33 9.83 20.72 -42.30
C LYS A 33 8.64 19.86 -42.76
N PRO A 34 7.74 20.40 -43.60
CA PRO A 34 6.65 19.60 -44.17
C PRO A 34 7.13 18.50 -45.13
N PHE A 35 8.35 18.60 -45.68
CA PHE A 35 8.91 17.63 -46.61
C PHE A 35 10.44 17.55 -46.51
N TYR A 36 11.00 16.35 -46.66
CA TYR A 36 12.45 16.09 -46.72
C TYR A 36 12.82 15.15 -47.88
N ASN A 37 13.94 15.44 -48.54
CA ASN A 37 14.56 14.59 -49.55
C ASN A 37 15.53 13.57 -48.92
N VAL A 38 15.81 12.48 -49.64
CA VAL A 38 16.87 11.53 -49.27
C VAL A 38 18.21 12.28 -49.19
N GLY A 39 18.93 12.11 -48.08
CA GLY A 39 20.18 12.80 -47.76
C GLY A 39 20.02 14.11 -46.99
N GLU A 40 18.81 14.64 -46.80
CA GLU A 40 18.59 15.76 -45.89
C GLU A 40 18.55 15.28 -44.44
N CYS A 41 19.08 16.09 -43.51
CA CYS A 41 19.01 15.80 -42.09
C CYS A 41 17.68 16.30 -41.51
N ILE A 42 16.94 15.40 -40.86
CA ILE A 42 15.73 15.71 -40.12
C ILE A 42 16.10 15.94 -38.65
N ILE A 43 15.75 17.13 -38.16
CA ILE A 43 15.89 17.50 -36.75
C ILE A 43 14.50 17.85 -36.23
N VAL A 44 14.09 17.17 -35.17
CA VAL A 44 12.79 17.39 -34.54
C VAL A 44 13.01 17.73 -33.08
N ASN A 45 12.60 18.93 -32.70
CA ASN A 45 12.61 19.34 -31.31
C ASN A 45 11.19 19.39 -30.75
N LEU A 46 11.02 18.97 -29.50
CA LEU A 46 9.79 19.15 -28.74
C LEU A 46 10.03 20.20 -27.66
N GLN A 47 9.35 21.33 -27.78
CA GLN A 47 9.35 22.37 -26.77
C GLN A 47 8.22 22.12 -25.77
N GLU A 48 8.58 22.00 -24.50
CA GLU A 48 7.66 21.88 -23.37
C GLU A 48 7.59 23.20 -22.59
N ASN A 49 6.39 23.53 -22.13
CA ASN A 49 6.15 24.63 -21.20
C ASN A 49 4.98 24.27 -20.27
N LEU A 50 5.26 23.51 -19.22
CA LEU A 50 4.33 23.13 -18.16
C LEU A 50 4.55 24.02 -16.94
N GLN A 51 3.47 24.56 -16.40
CA GLN A 51 3.43 25.35 -15.17
C GLN A 51 2.29 24.80 -14.29
N ALA A 52 2.56 23.77 -13.48
CA ALA A 52 1.56 23.29 -12.52
C ALA A 52 1.39 24.27 -11.37
N ALA A 53 0.15 24.39 -10.88
CA ALA A 53 -0.15 25.24 -9.73
C ALA A 53 0.32 24.61 -8.39
N SER A 54 0.69 23.33 -8.38
CA SER A 54 1.06 22.57 -7.18
C SER A 54 1.84 21.28 -7.51
N ARG A 55 2.68 20.81 -6.57
CA ARG A 55 3.40 19.53 -6.65
C ARG A 55 2.52 18.27 -6.59
N PHE A 56 1.23 18.44 -6.33
CA PHE A 56 0.21 17.39 -6.38
C PHE A 56 -0.47 17.28 -7.77
N GLN A 57 -0.10 18.13 -8.73
CA GLN A 57 -0.61 18.09 -10.11
C GLN A 57 0.48 17.64 -11.08
N ARG A 58 0.95 16.40 -10.89
CA ARG A 58 1.97 15.77 -11.74
C ARG A 58 1.35 15.15 -12.99
N VAL A 59 2.11 15.20 -14.08
CA VAL A 59 1.73 14.60 -15.36
C VAL A 59 2.88 13.82 -15.98
N ASP A 60 2.55 12.78 -16.74
CA ASP A 60 3.48 12.06 -17.60
C ASP A 60 3.43 12.64 -19.02
N LEU A 61 4.58 12.86 -19.64
CA LEU A 61 4.70 13.29 -21.04
C LEU A 61 4.84 12.06 -21.93
N TRP A 62 3.93 11.93 -22.89
CA TRP A 62 3.94 10.87 -23.90
C TRP A 62 4.28 11.46 -25.27
N VAL A 63 5.15 10.78 -26.03
CA VAL A 63 5.51 11.15 -27.40
C VAL A 63 5.40 9.93 -28.29
N ALA A 64 4.80 10.07 -29.47
CA ALA A 64 4.63 8.96 -30.42
C ALA A 64 4.81 9.41 -31.87
N ILE A 65 5.20 8.47 -32.72
CA ILE A 65 5.34 8.62 -34.16
C ILE A 65 4.47 7.59 -34.85
N GLU A 66 3.66 8.03 -35.81
CA GLU A 66 2.94 7.18 -36.75
C GLU A 66 3.65 7.21 -38.11
N PRO A 67 4.44 6.18 -38.44
CA PRO A 67 5.07 6.02 -39.75
C PRO A 67 4.07 5.52 -40.81
N PRO A 68 4.46 5.47 -42.10
CA PRO A 68 3.60 5.02 -43.20
C PRO A 68 3.04 3.61 -43.05
N SER A 69 3.72 2.75 -42.27
CA SER A 69 3.25 1.40 -41.95
C SER A 69 2.03 1.37 -41.01
N GLN A 70 1.62 2.53 -40.48
CA GLN A 70 0.55 2.70 -39.49
C GLN A 70 0.78 1.96 -38.17
N GLN A 71 2.04 1.59 -37.89
CA GLN A 71 2.44 0.97 -36.63
C GLN A 71 3.09 2.01 -35.74
N TRP A 72 2.42 2.33 -34.62
CA TRP A 72 2.84 3.39 -33.71
C TRP A 72 4.14 3.04 -33.00
N LEU A 73 5.04 4.03 -32.94
CA LEU A 73 6.30 3.97 -32.22
C LEU A 73 6.28 5.01 -31.09
N PHE A 74 6.39 4.59 -29.85
CA PHE A 74 6.36 5.44 -28.66
C PHE A 74 7.76 5.78 -28.23
N MET A 75 8.02 7.06 -27.97
CA MET A 75 9.35 7.48 -27.55
C MET A 75 9.60 7.08 -26.11
N THR A 76 10.79 6.54 -25.86
CA THR A 76 11.22 6.08 -24.54
C THR A 76 12.17 7.11 -23.92
N PRO A 77 12.34 7.12 -22.59
CA PRO A 77 13.40 7.88 -21.94
C PRO A 77 14.80 7.27 -22.18
N LEU A 78 14.88 6.08 -22.77
CA LEU A 78 16.12 5.34 -22.96
C LEU A 78 16.83 5.83 -24.22
N ALA A 79 18.00 6.45 -24.05
CA ALA A 79 18.76 7.04 -25.16
C ALA A 79 19.17 6.03 -26.26
N PHE A 80 19.31 4.74 -25.91
CA PHE A 80 19.77 3.69 -26.83
C PHE A 80 18.65 2.87 -27.48
N ASP A 81 17.43 2.94 -26.96
CA ASP A 81 16.22 2.34 -27.55
C ASP A 81 15.12 3.42 -27.60
N PRO A 82 15.32 4.50 -28.37
CA PRO A 82 14.53 5.72 -28.28
C PRO A 82 13.07 5.54 -28.70
N PHE A 83 12.72 4.40 -29.31
CA PHE A 83 11.35 4.07 -29.70
C PHE A 83 10.98 2.64 -29.33
N SER A 84 9.75 2.47 -28.83
CA SER A 84 9.17 1.17 -28.50
C SER A 84 7.83 0.97 -29.21
N LEU A 85 7.52 -0.29 -29.52
CA LEU A 85 6.19 -0.72 -29.96
C LEU A 85 5.22 -0.87 -28.79
N THR A 86 5.74 -1.00 -27.57
CA THR A 86 4.96 -0.95 -26.35
C THR A 86 4.89 0.49 -25.87
N GLY A 87 3.69 0.98 -25.59
CA GLY A 87 3.52 2.36 -25.15
C GLY A 87 4.01 2.57 -23.73
N GLU A 88 4.91 3.54 -23.56
CA GLU A 88 5.43 3.99 -22.28
C GLU A 88 5.62 5.52 -22.28
N PRO A 89 5.62 6.16 -21.10
CA PRO A 89 5.82 7.60 -21.00
C PRO A 89 7.26 7.97 -21.34
N PHE A 90 7.43 9.03 -22.16
CA PHE A 90 8.74 9.60 -22.46
C PHE A 90 9.37 10.24 -21.21
N ARG A 91 8.53 10.85 -20.34
CA ARG A 91 8.92 11.32 -19.00
C ARG A 91 7.73 11.18 -18.06
N THR A 92 8.01 10.93 -16.78
CA THR A 92 6.98 10.78 -15.75
C THR A 92 7.04 11.89 -14.70
N SER A 93 5.93 12.07 -13.98
CA SER A 93 5.89 12.84 -12.73
C SER A 93 6.29 14.32 -12.86
N LEU A 94 5.96 14.96 -13.99
CA LEU A 94 6.34 16.34 -14.29
C LEU A 94 5.45 17.34 -13.54
N GLU A 95 6.05 18.26 -12.78
CA GLU A 95 5.35 19.33 -12.06
C GLU A 95 5.45 20.68 -12.79
N THR A 96 6.64 21.16 -13.11
CA THR A 96 6.84 22.41 -13.86
C THR A 96 8.06 22.24 -14.73
N THR A 97 7.93 22.50 -16.03
CA THR A 97 9.05 22.36 -16.94
C THR A 97 9.00 23.34 -18.11
N LYS A 98 10.17 23.84 -18.50
CA LYS A 98 10.37 24.64 -19.71
C LYS A 98 11.66 24.20 -20.38
N LYS A 99 11.57 23.22 -21.28
CA LYS A 99 12.72 22.64 -21.97
C LYS A 99 12.44 22.47 -23.46
N VAL A 100 13.52 22.27 -24.21
CA VAL A 100 13.46 21.85 -25.59
C VAL A 100 14.21 20.52 -25.66
N HIS A 101 13.52 19.46 -26.05
CA HIS A 101 14.12 18.15 -26.22
C HIS A 101 14.38 17.89 -27.68
N ARG A 102 15.57 17.40 -28.03
CA ARG A 102 15.82 16.85 -29.35
C ARG A 102 15.28 15.43 -29.41
N ILE A 103 14.22 15.24 -30.19
CA ILE A 103 13.47 13.98 -30.28
C ILE A 103 14.01 13.10 -31.40
N LEU A 104 14.42 13.70 -32.51
CA LEU A 104 15.05 13.01 -33.64
C LEU A 104 16.15 13.87 -34.25
N ASP A 105 17.22 13.20 -34.67
CA ASP A 105 18.34 13.78 -35.39
C ASP A 105 18.96 12.68 -36.28
N PHE A 106 18.59 12.64 -37.56
CA PHE A 106 19.15 11.65 -38.48
C PHE A 106 19.09 12.11 -39.95
N GLU A 107 19.90 11.47 -40.80
CA GLU A 107 19.86 11.66 -42.25
C GLU A 107 18.77 10.79 -42.90
N VAL A 108 17.95 11.36 -43.77
CA VAL A 108 16.90 10.60 -44.46
C VAL A 108 17.52 9.57 -45.41
N LEU A 109 17.46 8.30 -45.05
CA LEU A 109 17.97 7.18 -45.84
C LEU A 109 16.97 6.70 -46.90
N PRO A 110 17.44 6.11 -48.02
CA PRO A 110 16.58 5.44 -48.99
C PRO A 110 15.73 4.34 -48.32
N GLY A 111 14.43 4.29 -48.64
CA GLY A 111 13.49 3.29 -48.13
C GLY A 111 12.66 3.72 -46.92
N LEU A 112 12.92 4.91 -46.36
CA LEU A 112 12.13 5.52 -45.28
C LEU A 112 11.03 6.48 -45.79
N GLY A 113 10.68 6.46 -47.08
CA GLY A 113 9.77 7.45 -47.63
C GLY A 113 8.29 7.15 -47.37
N GLY A 114 7.50 8.22 -47.27
CA GLY A 114 6.07 8.22 -46.95
C GLY A 114 5.73 9.31 -45.93
N ASP A 115 4.48 9.31 -45.47
CA ASP A 115 3.97 10.29 -44.50
C ASP A 115 4.19 9.83 -43.06
N TYR A 116 4.69 10.75 -42.23
CA TYR A 116 4.94 10.55 -40.81
C TYR A 116 4.18 11.59 -40.01
N THR A 117 3.51 11.16 -38.94
CA THR A 117 2.83 12.08 -38.00
C THR A 117 3.40 11.93 -36.61
N PHE A 118 3.72 13.06 -35.98
CA PHE A 118 4.27 13.17 -34.64
C PHE A 118 3.21 13.64 -33.66
N TYR A 119 3.21 13.03 -32.47
CA TYR A 119 2.25 13.30 -31.41
C TYR A 119 2.98 13.53 -30.09
N ALA A 120 2.55 14.53 -29.30
CA ALA A 120 2.96 14.67 -27.90
C ALA A 120 1.79 15.15 -27.04
N LEU A 121 1.66 14.62 -25.82
CA LEU A 121 0.62 14.99 -24.87
C LEU A 121 1.05 14.78 -23.42
N TYR A 122 0.51 15.59 -22.50
CA TYR A 122 0.55 15.30 -21.07
C TYR A 122 -0.62 14.40 -20.66
N VAL A 123 -0.35 13.45 -19.77
CA VAL A 123 -1.30 12.47 -19.22
C VAL A 123 -1.19 12.51 -17.69
N GLU A 124 -2.25 12.20 -16.96
CA GLU A 124 -2.18 12.10 -15.49
C GLU A 124 -1.10 11.08 -15.08
N GLU A 125 -0.33 11.42 -14.03
CA GLU A 125 0.78 10.59 -13.53
C GLU A 125 0.34 9.13 -13.33
N GLY A 126 1.07 8.19 -13.94
CA GLY A 126 0.82 6.76 -13.83
C GLY A 126 -0.35 6.22 -14.67
N LYS A 127 -1.08 7.08 -15.41
CA LYS A 127 -2.14 6.62 -16.33
C LYS A 127 -1.58 6.31 -17.70
N ASN A 128 -2.10 5.25 -18.32
CA ASN A 128 -1.72 4.83 -19.66
C ASN A 128 -2.80 5.22 -20.68
N PRO A 129 -2.49 6.10 -21.66
CA PRO A 129 -3.47 6.59 -22.63
C PRO A 129 -3.95 5.52 -23.63
N LEU A 130 -3.35 4.33 -23.62
CA LEU A 130 -3.72 3.22 -24.49
C LEU A 130 -4.73 2.26 -23.84
N THR A 131 -4.73 2.15 -22.52
CA THR A 131 -5.46 1.10 -21.77
C THR A 131 -6.49 1.63 -20.79
N ASP A 132 -6.28 2.82 -20.23
CA ASP A 132 -7.11 3.31 -19.12
C ASP A 132 -8.35 4.07 -19.62
N ASN A 133 -9.46 4.00 -18.88
CA ASN A 133 -10.70 4.71 -19.20
C ASN A 133 -10.60 6.20 -18.77
N PHE A 134 -10.01 6.97 -19.67
CA PHE A 134 -9.65 8.40 -19.62
C PHE A 134 -10.65 9.40 -18.98
N PRO A 135 -10.10 10.37 -18.21
CA PRO A 135 -10.44 11.78 -18.35
C PRO A 135 -9.17 12.65 -18.51
N VAL A 136 -8.95 13.25 -19.68
CA VAL A 136 -7.80 14.17 -19.91
C VAL A 136 -7.97 15.41 -19.03
N PHE A 137 -7.15 15.59 -18.00
CA PHE A 137 -7.07 16.89 -17.32
C PHE A 137 -6.24 17.86 -18.16
N ARG A 138 -6.92 18.88 -18.68
CA ARG A 138 -6.40 20.09 -19.35
C ARG A 138 -5.59 19.84 -20.63
N SER A 139 -6.21 20.19 -21.76
CA SER A 139 -5.68 20.07 -23.12
C SER A 139 -4.34 20.78 -23.34
N ASN A 140 -3.38 20.07 -23.93
CA ASN A 140 -2.85 20.38 -25.25
C ASN A 140 -2.10 19.17 -25.85
N VAL A 141 -2.55 18.75 -27.03
CA VAL A 141 -1.83 17.75 -27.84
C VAL A 141 -1.08 18.50 -28.92
N ALA A 142 0.23 18.24 -29.05
CA ALA A 142 0.99 18.68 -30.21
C ALA A 142 0.87 17.62 -31.31
N VAL A 143 0.50 18.05 -32.51
CA VAL A 143 0.49 17.21 -33.71
C VAL A 143 1.22 17.93 -34.83
N MET A 144 2.20 17.27 -35.45
CA MET A 144 2.82 17.78 -36.67
C MET A 144 3.13 16.64 -37.64
N ALA A 145 2.95 16.87 -38.93
CA ALA A 145 3.21 15.88 -39.98
C ALA A 145 4.34 16.33 -40.91
N THR A 146 5.03 15.35 -41.49
CA THR A 146 6.05 15.54 -42.53
C THR A 146 5.97 14.40 -43.54
N THR A 147 6.51 14.63 -44.73
CA THR A 147 6.65 13.59 -45.77
C THR A 147 8.12 13.39 -46.11
N LEU A 148 8.59 12.14 -46.07
CA LEU A 148 9.94 11.77 -46.48
C LEU A 148 9.94 11.23 -47.92
N SER A 149 10.91 11.63 -48.73
CA SER A 149 11.05 11.16 -50.13
C SER A 149 11.53 9.71 -50.20
N ASN A 150 11.03 8.94 -51.18
CA ASN A 150 11.52 7.60 -51.53
C ASN A 150 12.55 7.61 -52.68
N ARG A 151 12.93 8.78 -53.20
CA ARG A 151 13.76 8.90 -54.40
C ARG A 151 15.17 9.37 -54.03
N ALA A 152 16.19 8.57 -54.35
CA ALA A 152 17.59 8.96 -54.23
C ALA A 152 17.87 10.20 -55.12
N LEU A 153 18.49 11.23 -54.55
CA LEU A 153 18.95 12.38 -55.32
C LEU A 153 20.13 11.99 -56.24
N PRO A 154 20.27 12.60 -57.43
CA PRO A 154 21.49 12.49 -58.21
C PRO A 154 22.63 13.21 -57.48
N THR A 155 23.66 12.45 -57.09
CA THR A 155 25.03 12.80 -56.64
C THR A 155 25.40 14.24 -56.24
N ASP A 156 26.09 14.34 -55.10
CA ASP A 156 26.94 15.45 -54.60
C ASP A 156 26.26 16.66 -53.91
N ALA A 157 25.22 16.43 -53.10
CA ALA A 157 24.82 17.41 -52.07
C ALA A 157 25.54 17.07 -50.74
N PRO A 158 26.30 17.99 -50.12
CA PRO A 158 26.96 17.72 -48.85
C PRO A 158 25.93 17.55 -47.72
N SER A 159 26.13 16.53 -46.89
CA SER A 159 25.38 16.33 -45.64
C SER A 159 25.60 17.53 -44.73
N ASN A 160 24.51 18.11 -44.21
CA ASN A 160 24.57 19.21 -43.24
C ASN A 160 24.47 18.72 -41.77
N CYS A 161 24.64 17.41 -41.53
CA CYS A 161 24.47 16.80 -40.21
C CYS A 161 25.58 17.20 -39.20
N ASP A 162 26.60 17.97 -39.61
CA ASP A 162 27.78 18.33 -38.80
C ASP A 162 27.75 19.75 -38.18
N THR A 163 26.62 20.47 -38.15
CA THR A 163 26.57 21.77 -37.46
C THR A 163 26.54 21.61 -35.93
N PRO A 164 27.55 22.12 -35.17
CA PRO A 164 27.55 22.02 -33.72
C PRO A 164 26.40 22.83 -33.10
N HIS A 165 25.82 22.29 -32.05
CA HIS A 165 24.85 22.97 -31.19
C HIS A 165 25.48 24.22 -30.56
N VAL A 166 25.08 25.43 -30.99
CA VAL A 166 25.36 26.67 -30.27
C VAL A 166 24.15 26.97 -29.39
N GLU A 167 24.33 26.82 -28.08
CA GLU A 167 23.37 27.23 -27.05
C GLU A 167 23.32 28.77 -27.01
N PRO A 168 22.14 29.41 -26.90
CA PRO A 168 22.07 30.88 -26.83
C PRO A 168 22.62 31.40 -25.49
N GLU A 169 23.44 32.44 -25.53
CA GLU A 169 24.10 33.02 -24.34
C GLU A 169 23.12 33.58 -23.29
N PRO A 170 23.46 33.51 -21.98
CA PRO A 170 22.66 34.09 -20.91
C PRO A 170 22.90 35.60 -20.73
N THR A 171 21.82 36.34 -20.47
CA THR A 171 21.81 37.72 -19.99
C THR A 171 22.34 37.84 -18.54
N PRO A 172 22.87 39.01 -18.10
CA PRO A 172 23.83 39.09 -16.99
C PRO A 172 23.24 38.96 -15.57
N ASP A 173 24.03 38.24 -14.76
CA ASP A 173 24.20 38.15 -13.29
C ASP A 173 22.98 37.98 -12.37
N VAL A 174 22.71 36.71 -12.06
CA VAL A 174 22.19 36.22 -10.77
C VAL A 174 23.35 35.42 -10.14
N PRO A 175 23.62 35.52 -8.82
CA PRO A 175 24.77 34.87 -8.19
C PRO A 175 24.82 33.38 -8.58
N THR A 176 25.91 32.98 -9.24
CA THR A 176 26.11 31.61 -9.71
C THR A 176 26.11 30.67 -8.51
N ALA A 177 25.10 29.79 -8.45
CA ALA A 177 25.06 28.70 -7.49
C ALA A 177 26.32 27.83 -7.63
N SER A 178 27.02 27.58 -6.53
CA SER A 178 28.17 26.67 -6.48
C SER A 178 27.71 25.23 -6.28
N LYS A 179 28.45 24.26 -6.84
CA LYS A 179 28.18 22.82 -6.62
C LYS A 179 28.39 22.45 -5.14
N PRO A 180 27.62 21.52 -4.55
CA PRO A 180 27.90 20.96 -3.24
C PRO A 180 29.27 20.29 -3.15
N ALA A 181 29.79 20.12 -1.94
CA ALA A 181 30.97 19.29 -1.70
C ALA A 181 30.69 17.80 -1.98
N ALA A 182 31.72 17.02 -2.27
CA ALA A 182 31.57 15.58 -2.40
C ALA A 182 31.16 14.95 -1.05
N PRO A 183 30.22 13.98 -1.02
CA PRO A 183 29.89 13.26 0.19
C PRO A 183 31.10 12.52 0.78
N THR A 184 31.16 12.46 2.10
CA THR A 184 32.21 11.76 2.86
C THR A 184 31.60 10.73 3.79
N HIS A 185 32.44 9.84 4.34
CA HIS A 185 32.01 8.77 5.25
C HIS A 185 30.95 7.82 4.67
N LEU A 186 30.97 7.58 3.36
CA LEU A 186 30.21 6.49 2.77
C LEU A 186 30.65 5.18 3.43
N ALA A 187 29.69 4.45 4.00
CA ALA A 187 29.87 3.16 4.64
C ALA A 187 28.84 2.19 4.08
N ALA A 188 29.22 0.91 4.01
CA ALA A 188 28.38 -0.17 3.53
C ALA A 188 28.34 -1.29 4.55
N VAL A 189 27.13 -1.67 4.99
CA VAL A 189 26.89 -2.79 5.89
C VAL A 189 26.20 -3.88 5.11
N ALA A 190 26.91 -4.98 4.88
CA ALA A 190 26.38 -6.14 4.17
C ALA A 190 25.36 -6.92 5.02
N GLY A 191 24.23 -7.26 4.41
CA GLY A 191 23.25 -8.20 4.94
C GLY A 191 23.02 -9.38 3.98
N ASN A 192 21.98 -10.16 4.23
CA ASN A 192 21.60 -11.26 3.34
C ASN A 192 20.92 -10.74 2.08
N SER A 193 21.55 -10.92 0.92
CA SER A 193 21.05 -10.45 -0.38
C SER A 193 20.71 -8.94 -0.40
N GLN A 194 21.36 -8.16 0.46
CA GLN A 194 21.15 -6.73 0.59
C GLN A 194 22.38 -6.04 1.18
N ILE A 195 22.54 -4.75 0.92
CA ILE A 195 23.54 -3.88 1.53
C ILE A 195 22.87 -2.58 1.97
N THR A 196 23.13 -2.16 3.20
CA THR A 196 22.70 -0.84 3.71
C THR A 196 23.85 0.14 3.59
N LEU A 197 23.64 1.26 2.90
CA LEU A 197 24.61 2.31 2.66
C LEU A 197 24.26 3.54 3.48
N SER A 198 25.26 4.21 4.06
CA SER A 198 25.08 5.46 4.80
C SER A 198 26.26 6.41 4.61
N TRP A 199 26.03 7.72 4.64
CA TRP A 199 27.07 8.75 4.50
C TRP A 199 26.78 9.98 5.38
N GLN A 200 27.73 10.91 5.46
CA GLN A 200 27.54 12.17 6.17
C GLN A 200 26.80 13.20 5.29
N ALA A 201 25.89 13.96 5.90
CA ALA A 201 25.18 15.04 5.21
C ALA A 201 26.14 16.12 4.68
N VAL A 202 25.92 16.52 3.43
CA VAL A 202 26.63 17.60 2.72
C VAL A 202 25.82 18.89 2.83
N ALA A 203 26.47 19.99 3.22
CA ALA A 203 25.82 21.31 3.27
C ALA A 203 25.30 21.72 1.88
N GLU A 204 24.12 22.33 1.84
CA GLU A 204 23.41 22.75 0.61
C GLU A 204 22.93 21.61 -0.30
N ALA A 205 23.19 20.35 0.06
CA ALA A 205 22.65 19.19 -0.65
C ALA A 205 21.19 18.95 -0.24
N VAL A 206 20.31 18.82 -1.24
CA VAL A 206 18.89 18.46 -1.09
C VAL A 206 18.61 17.01 -1.49
N ALA A 207 19.54 16.38 -2.21
CA ALA A 207 19.46 14.98 -2.64
C ALA A 207 20.85 14.38 -2.87
N TYR A 208 20.91 13.05 -2.96
CA TYR A 208 22.09 12.26 -3.27
C TYR A 208 21.78 11.24 -4.37
N GLN A 209 22.77 10.93 -5.20
CA GLN A 209 22.70 9.84 -6.18
C GLN A 209 23.73 8.77 -5.81
N LEU A 210 23.25 7.58 -5.50
CA LEU A 210 24.10 6.42 -5.25
C LEU A 210 24.28 5.65 -6.55
N TYR A 211 25.52 5.31 -6.86
CA TYR A 211 25.92 4.49 -7.99
C TYR A 211 26.46 3.18 -7.46
N TRP A 212 26.30 2.10 -8.23
CA TRP A 212 26.86 0.81 -7.87
C TRP A 212 27.31 0.01 -9.08
N ASP A 213 28.36 -0.78 -8.89
CA ASP A 213 28.89 -1.75 -9.83
C ASP A 213 28.98 -3.12 -9.18
N GLN A 214 28.59 -4.16 -9.90
CA GLN A 214 28.71 -5.56 -9.51
C GLN A 214 29.96 -6.20 -10.13
N ALA A 215 30.75 -6.89 -9.31
CA ALA A 215 31.84 -7.72 -9.79
C ALA A 215 31.31 -8.86 -10.68
N GLY A 216 31.75 -8.89 -11.94
CA GLY A 216 31.29 -9.88 -12.94
C GLY A 216 30.23 -9.36 -13.91
N GLY A 217 29.83 -8.08 -13.81
CA GLY A 217 28.95 -7.40 -14.76
C GLY A 217 27.60 -7.01 -14.13
N GLY A 218 27.19 -5.77 -14.39
CA GLY A 218 26.00 -5.12 -13.84
C GLY A 218 26.37 -3.80 -13.15
N ASP A 219 25.66 -2.73 -13.47
CA ASP A 219 25.77 -1.40 -12.88
C ASP A 219 24.39 -0.79 -12.70
N GLY A 220 24.29 0.26 -11.89
CA GLY A 220 23.02 0.95 -11.69
C GLY A 220 23.10 2.16 -10.78
N ILE A 221 21.95 2.82 -10.64
CA ILE A 221 21.80 4.03 -9.86
C ILE A 221 20.58 3.96 -8.93
N LEU A 222 20.70 4.55 -7.74
CA LEU A 222 19.64 4.67 -6.75
C LEU A 222 19.54 6.14 -6.28
N PRO A 223 18.45 6.86 -6.57
CA PRO A 223 18.25 8.22 -6.10
C PRO A 223 17.83 8.22 -4.62
N VAL A 224 18.39 9.14 -3.83
CA VAL A 224 18.12 9.25 -2.39
C VAL A 224 17.82 10.72 -2.04
N VAL A 225 16.58 11.00 -1.64
CA VAL A 225 16.11 12.38 -1.39
C VAL A 225 15.96 12.61 0.11
N GLY A 226 16.56 13.69 0.64
CA GLY A 226 16.42 14.10 2.04
C GLY A 226 16.98 13.14 3.09
N ALA A 227 17.55 12.00 2.68
CA ALA A 227 18.14 10.99 3.55
C ALA A 227 19.64 10.82 3.25
N THR A 228 20.39 10.35 4.24
CA THR A 228 21.82 10.01 4.12
C THR A 228 22.07 8.51 4.32
N SER A 229 21.04 7.70 4.08
CA SER A 229 21.07 6.25 4.17
C SER A 229 20.08 5.64 3.17
N VAL A 230 20.41 4.46 2.60
CA VAL A 230 19.56 3.70 1.68
C VAL A 230 19.88 2.21 1.76
N GLN A 231 18.88 1.36 1.54
CA GLN A 231 19.04 -0.09 1.46
C GLN A 231 18.95 -0.54 0.00
N HIS A 232 19.94 -1.30 -0.46
CA HIS A 232 19.94 -1.93 -1.78
C HIS A 232 19.68 -3.44 -1.59
N THR A 233 18.53 -3.93 -2.05
CA THR A 233 18.06 -5.32 -1.89
C THR A 233 18.15 -6.11 -3.20
N GLY A 234 17.95 -7.43 -3.15
CA GLY A 234 17.95 -8.31 -4.33
C GLY A 234 19.34 -8.69 -4.83
N LEU A 235 20.38 -8.52 -4.00
CA LEU A 235 21.78 -8.75 -4.36
C LEU A 235 22.17 -10.22 -4.26
N HIS A 236 23.21 -10.62 -4.98
CA HIS A 236 23.76 -11.97 -4.91
C HIS A 236 24.78 -12.09 -3.77
N ASN A 237 24.55 -13.04 -2.87
CA ASN A 237 25.51 -13.34 -1.80
C ASN A 237 26.84 -13.87 -2.36
N GLY A 238 27.94 -13.44 -1.75
CA GLY A 238 29.31 -13.78 -2.17
C GLY A 238 29.83 -12.96 -3.37
N VAL A 239 29.02 -12.05 -3.92
CA VAL A 239 29.41 -11.14 -5.01
C VAL A 239 29.78 -9.78 -4.44
N ASN A 240 30.89 -9.20 -4.89
CA ASN A 240 31.31 -7.87 -4.46
C ASN A 240 30.52 -6.80 -5.21
N TYR A 241 29.97 -5.84 -4.46
CA TYR A 241 29.34 -4.64 -4.99
C TYR A 241 30.15 -3.42 -4.56
N THR A 242 30.47 -2.55 -5.52
CA THR A 242 31.19 -1.30 -5.30
C THR A 242 30.20 -0.15 -5.38
N TYR A 243 30.25 0.79 -4.43
CA TYR A 243 29.32 1.92 -4.34
C TYR A 243 30.05 3.25 -4.24
N TRP A 244 29.52 4.29 -4.86
CA TRP A 244 29.91 5.68 -4.62
C TRP A 244 28.69 6.61 -4.70
N VAL A 245 28.74 7.75 -4.03
CA VAL A 245 27.60 8.67 -3.93
C VAL A 245 27.99 10.10 -4.31
N THR A 246 27.09 10.82 -4.97
CA THR A 246 27.20 12.26 -5.25
C THR A 246 26.09 13.04 -4.54
N ALA A 247 26.25 14.34 -4.34
CA ALA A 247 25.27 15.24 -3.75
C ALA A 247 24.76 16.27 -4.78
N MET A 248 23.50 16.69 -4.65
CA MET A 248 22.87 17.69 -5.51
C MET A 248 22.26 18.80 -4.67
N ASN A 249 22.41 20.07 -5.05
CA ASN A 249 21.72 21.20 -4.41
C ASN A 249 20.38 21.53 -5.10
N ALA A 250 19.67 22.50 -4.54
CA ALA A 250 18.41 23.03 -5.08
C ALA A 250 18.52 23.64 -6.50
N ALA A 251 19.74 23.89 -7.00
CA ALA A 251 20.01 24.33 -8.36
C ALA A 251 20.36 23.16 -9.32
N ASN A 252 20.21 21.91 -8.87
CA ASN A 252 20.53 20.67 -9.59
C ASN A 252 21.99 20.55 -10.02
N LEU A 253 22.90 21.17 -9.25
CA LEU A 253 24.33 21.03 -9.47
C LEU A 253 24.86 19.81 -8.72
N GLU A 254 25.43 18.85 -9.45
CA GLU A 254 26.00 17.63 -8.88
C GLU A 254 27.46 17.82 -8.47
N SER A 255 27.79 17.34 -7.27
CA SER A 255 29.14 17.32 -6.69
C SER A 255 30.07 16.33 -7.40
N ALA A 256 31.35 16.31 -7.02
CA ALA A 256 32.20 15.15 -7.30
C ALA A 256 31.74 13.91 -6.49
N SER A 257 32.12 12.71 -6.94
CA SER A 257 31.82 11.44 -6.27
C SER A 257 32.58 11.28 -4.95
N SER A 258 31.97 10.60 -3.99
CA SER A 258 32.65 10.10 -2.80
C SER A 258 33.75 9.10 -3.15
N SER A 259 34.63 8.81 -2.20
CA SER A 259 35.42 7.58 -2.26
C SER A 259 34.48 6.37 -2.34
N ALA A 260 34.82 5.41 -3.18
CA ALA A 260 34.02 4.19 -3.32
C ALA A 260 34.21 3.26 -2.13
N VAL A 261 33.16 2.51 -1.77
CA VAL A 261 33.21 1.42 -0.81
C VAL A 261 32.83 0.10 -1.47
N VAL A 262 33.40 -1.00 -0.99
CA VAL A 262 33.05 -2.34 -1.48
C VAL A 262 32.42 -3.12 -0.34
N ALA A 263 31.31 -3.78 -0.63
CA ALA A 263 30.66 -4.70 0.30
C ALA A 263 30.23 -5.98 -0.43
N THR A 264 30.25 -7.09 0.31
CA THR A 264 29.90 -8.42 -0.20
C THR A 264 28.71 -8.90 0.62
N PRO A 265 27.48 -8.93 0.07
CA PRO A 265 26.35 -9.53 0.75
C PRO A 265 26.70 -10.97 1.10
N ALA A 266 26.30 -11.40 2.28
CA ALA A 266 26.58 -12.74 2.74
C ALA A 266 25.32 -13.36 3.31
N ALA A 267 25.11 -14.63 3.00
CA ALA A 267 24.09 -15.40 3.69
C ALA A 267 24.44 -15.44 5.19
N PRO A 268 23.44 -15.48 6.09
CA PRO A 268 23.70 -15.65 7.51
C PRO A 268 24.52 -16.91 7.75
N VAL A 269 25.68 -16.81 8.39
CA VAL A 269 26.53 -17.98 8.68
C VAL A 269 26.14 -18.68 9.98
N PHE A 270 25.16 -18.15 10.70
CA PHE A 270 24.65 -18.70 11.95
C PHE A 270 23.23 -19.24 11.74
N PRO A 271 22.87 -20.36 12.40
CA PRO A 271 21.49 -20.82 12.44
C PRO A 271 20.58 -19.75 13.08
N PRO A 272 19.26 -19.78 12.82
CA PRO A 272 18.30 -18.92 13.51
C PRO A 272 18.39 -19.06 15.04
N ALA A 273 17.86 -18.07 15.77
CA ALA A 273 17.75 -18.18 17.21
C ALA A 273 16.83 -19.35 17.61
N THR A 274 17.07 -19.92 18.80
CA THR A 274 16.22 -20.98 19.35
C THR A 274 14.79 -20.48 19.56
N PRO A 275 13.75 -21.19 19.09
CA PRO A 275 12.36 -20.87 19.40
C PRO A 275 12.10 -20.86 20.91
N VAL A 276 11.41 -19.83 21.40
CA VAL A 276 11.04 -19.64 22.80
C VAL A 276 9.51 -19.59 22.97
N ASN A 277 9.04 -19.70 24.21
CA ASN A 277 7.61 -19.69 24.56
C ASN A 277 6.80 -20.79 23.83
N LEU A 278 7.42 -21.96 23.62
CA LEU A 278 6.69 -23.12 23.11
C LEU A 278 5.63 -23.53 24.14
N ALA A 279 4.37 -23.48 23.72
CA ALA A 279 3.20 -23.92 24.47
C ALA A 279 2.54 -25.12 23.76
N ALA A 280 1.95 -26.03 24.54
CA ALA A 280 1.15 -27.15 24.04
C ALA A 280 -0.22 -27.13 24.72
N ASN A 281 -1.24 -26.85 23.92
CA ASN A 281 -2.63 -26.76 24.36
C ASN A 281 -3.36 -28.03 23.91
N PRO A 282 -3.60 -28.99 24.82
CA PRO A 282 -4.27 -30.25 24.48
C PRO A 282 -5.76 -30.05 24.19
N ASP A 283 -6.27 -30.85 23.27
CA ASP A 283 -7.68 -30.93 22.89
C ASP A 283 -8.01 -32.40 22.51
N ASN A 284 -9.25 -32.72 22.16
CA ASN A 284 -9.69 -34.08 21.89
C ASN A 284 -9.03 -34.66 20.63
N GLY A 285 -8.13 -35.62 20.82
CA GLY A 285 -7.38 -36.26 19.75
C GLY A 285 -6.35 -35.36 19.07
N GLN A 286 -6.05 -34.18 19.63
CA GLN A 286 -5.09 -33.25 19.06
C GLN A 286 -4.37 -32.40 20.13
N ILE A 287 -3.25 -31.79 19.75
CA ILE A 287 -2.52 -30.82 20.56
C ILE A 287 -2.14 -29.64 19.66
N VAL A 288 -2.54 -28.43 20.03
CA VAL A 288 -2.16 -27.20 19.35
C VAL A 288 -0.87 -26.69 19.97
N LEU A 289 0.17 -26.58 19.15
CA LEU A 289 1.46 -26.01 19.53
C LEU A 289 1.57 -24.59 19.02
N THR A 290 2.06 -23.68 19.86
CA THR A 290 2.38 -22.29 19.49
C THR A 290 3.72 -21.89 20.08
N TRP A 291 4.44 -20.99 19.43
CA TRP A 291 5.70 -20.43 19.94
C TRP A 291 5.91 -19.01 19.41
N GLN A 292 6.90 -18.29 19.95
CA GLN A 292 7.23 -16.95 19.47
C GLN A 292 7.91 -17.01 18.09
N PRO A 293 7.51 -16.16 17.11
CA PRO A 293 8.19 -16.08 15.82
C PRO A 293 9.69 -15.79 15.96
N VAL A 294 10.52 -16.54 15.23
CA VAL A 294 11.97 -16.34 15.17
C VAL A 294 12.33 -15.52 13.93
N SER A 295 12.92 -14.34 14.14
CA SER A 295 13.42 -13.51 13.05
C SER A 295 14.46 -14.25 12.20
N GLY A 296 14.28 -14.25 10.88
CA GLY A 296 15.16 -14.95 9.94
C GLY A 296 14.92 -16.46 9.80
N ALA A 297 13.87 -17.01 10.41
CA ALA A 297 13.42 -18.37 10.17
C ALA A 297 12.50 -18.44 8.92
N ASP A 298 12.82 -19.35 8.00
CA ASP A 298 11.99 -19.63 6.81
C ASP A 298 10.93 -20.71 7.10
N ALA A 299 11.18 -21.55 8.10
CA ALA A 299 10.31 -22.61 8.58
C ALA A 299 10.72 -23.06 10.00
N TYR A 300 9.94 -23.95 10.58
CA TYR A 300 10.21 -24.62 11.85
C TYR A 300 10.13 -26.13 11.67
N LEU A 301 10.92 -26.88 12.44
CA LEU A 301 10.72 -28.32 12.64
C LEU A 301 10.13 -28.55 14.02
N VAL A 302 8.98 -29.20 14.05
CA VAL A 302 8.37 -29.71 15.26
C VAL A 302 8.80 -31.15 15.42
N TYR A 303 9.56 -31.44 16.46
CA TYR A 303 9.90 -32.79 16.88
C TYR A 303 8.91 -33.26 17.94
N TRP A 304 8.48 -34.50 17.84
CA TRP A 304 7.59 -35.08 18.83
C TRP A 304 7.82 -36.57 19.07
N GLU A 305 7.48 -37.04 20.26
CA GLU A 305 7.46 -38.46 20.60
C GLU A 305 6.32 -38.75 21.58
N ALA A 306 5.63 -39.88 21.39
CA ALA A 306 4.72 -40.40 22.40
C ALA A 306 5.52 -40.99 23.58
N ALA A 307 4.97 -40.99 24.79
CA ALA A 307 5.61 -41.61 25.94
C ALA A 307 5.98 -43.09 25.66
N GLY A 308 7.29 -43.39 25.61
CA GLY A 308 7.81 -44.72 25.26
C GLY A 308 7.83 -45.07 23.77
N GLY A 309 7.51 -44.11 22.90
CA GLY A 309 7.52 -44.24 21.44
C GLY A 309 8.86 -43.84 20.81
N SER A 310 8.89 -43.79 19.46
CA SER A 310 10.01 -43.25 18.68
C SER A 310 9.77 -41.79 18.32
N GLY A 311 10.84 -41.03 18.13
CA GLY A 311 10.78 -39.63 17.70
C GLY A 311 10.37 -39.46 16.24
N HIS A 312 9.57 -38.44 15.99
CA HIS A 312 9.10 -38.00 14.67
C HIS A 312 9.39 -36.51 14.50
N SER A 313 9.36 -36.03 13.26
CA SER A 313 9.43 -34.60 12.98
C SER A 313 8.53 -34.20 11.82
N ILE A 314 8.06 -32.95 11.84
CA ILE A 314 7.28 -32.33 10.77
C ILE A 314 7.69 -30.86 10.62
N SER A 315 7.57 -30.32 9.41
CA SER A 315 7.88 -28.92 9.13
C SER A 315 6.62 -28.06 8.99
N THR A 316 6.68 -26.83 9.49
CA THR A 316 5.64 -25.79 9.32
C THR A 316 6.30 -24.45 8.99
N LYS A 317 5.57 -23.57 8.27
CA LYS A 317 6.04 -22.20 7.96
C LYS A 317 5.60 -21.16 8.99
N THR A 318 4.58 -21.47 9.76
CA THR A 318 4.02 -20.58 10.78
C THR A 318 4.55 -20.96 12.16
N PRO A 319 4.54 -20.04 13.14
CA PRO A 319 4.99 -20.31 14.50
C PRO A 319 3.94 -21.09 15.32
N ALA A 320 3.22 -21.98 14.64
CA ALA A 320 2.17 -22.81 15.21
C ALA A 320 2.04 -24.12 14.43
N TYR A 321 1.57 -25.17 15.12
CA TYR A 321 1.30 -26.47 14.52
C TYR A 321 0.20 -27.22 15.28
N VAL A 322 -0.81 -27.72 14.55
CA VAL A 322 -1.87 -28.56 15.12
C VAL A 322 -1.52 -30.02 14.87
N HIS A 323 -1.20 -30.75 15.94
CA HIS A 323 -0.90 -32.18 15.86
C HIS A 323 -2.17 -32.99 16.10
N THR A 324 -2.75 -33.55 15.03
CA THR A 324 -4.00 -34.32 15.09
C THR A 324 -3.77 -35.84 15.09
N GLY A 325 -4.83 -36.62 15.36
CA GLY A 325 -4.78 -38.09 15.32
C GLY A 325 -4.10 -38.71 16.54
N LEU A 326 -4.04 -37.97 17.65
CA LEU A 326 -3.41 -38.40 18.90
C LEU A 326 -4.34 -39.26 19.74
N THR A 327 -3.76 -40.10 20.58
CA THR A 327 -4.51 -40.95 21.53
C THR A 327 -4.70 -40.19 22.83
N ASN A 328 -5.96 -39.93 23.21
CA ASN A 328 -6.27 -39.28 24.50
C ASN A 328 -5.70 -40.08 25.68
N GLY A 329 -5.24 -39.36 26.69
CA GLY A 329 -4.54 -39.88 27.87
C GLY A 329 -3.07 -40.25 27.62
N THR A 330 -2.60 -40.25 26.38
CA THR A 330 -1.18 -40.50 26.06
C THR A 330 -0.41 -39.19 26.13
N THR A 331 0.64 -39.12 26.94
CA THR A 331 1.54 -37.96 26.97
C THR A 331 2.43 -37.94 25.73
N TYR A 332 2.48 -36.79 25.06
CA TYR A 332 3.40 -36.50 23.96
C TYR A 332 4.38 -35.42 24.39
N TYR A 333 5.63 -35.58 23.98
CA TYR A 333 6.72 -34.64 24.23
C TYR A 333 7.03 -33.89 22.94
N TYR A 334 7.21 -32.57 23.03
CA TYR A 334 7.44 -31.69 21.89
C TYR A 334 8.65 -30.81 22.11
N ARG A 335 9.36 -30.52 21.02
CA ARG A 335 10.36 -29.45 20.96
C ARG A 335 10.41 -28.91 19.53
N VAL A 336 10.78 -27.65 19.39
CA VAL A 336 10.79 -26.97 18.09
C VAL A 336 12.17 -26.37 17.80
N THR A 337 12.60 -26.48 16.54
CA THR A 337 13.75 -25.75 15.99
C THR A 337 13.28 -24.83 14.86
N ALA A 338 14.05 -23.77 14.61
CA ALA A 338 13.87 -22.91 13.45
C ALA A 338 14.88 -23.30 12.37
N ILE A 339 14.44 -23.30 11.11
CA ILE A 339 15.29 -23.53 9.95
C ILE A 339 15.38 -22.24 9.14
N ASN A 340 16.58 -21.95 8.66
CA ASN A 340 16.76 -21.06 7.53
C ASN A 340 17.00 -21.91 6.28
N HIS A 341 16.03 -21.93 5.36
CA HIS A 341 16.10 -22.71 4.12
C HIS A 341 17.19 -22.20 3.17
N THR A 342 17.54 -20.91 3.28
CA THR A 342 18.61 -20.30 2.48
C THR A 342 19.98 -20.85 2.87
N THR A 343 20.21 -21.11 4.16
CA THR A 343 21.50 -21.59 4.69
C THR A 343 21.50 -23.08 5.03
N ARG A 344 20.31 -23.72 5.05
CA ARG A 344 20.04 -25.06 5.57
C ARG A 344 20.53 -25.27 7.01
N LEU A 345 20.67 -24.19 7.77
CA LEU A 345 21.07 -24.26 9.17
C LEU A 345 19.82 -24.35 10.06
N GLU A 346 19.88 -25.28 11.01
CA GLU A 346 18.85 -25.51 12.03
C GLU A 346 19.32 -24.94 13.37
N SER A 347 18.43 -24.24 14.07
CA SER A 347 18.69 -23.70 15.40
C SER A 347 18.92 -24.80 16.43
N ALA A 348 19.41 -24.41 17.62
CA ALA A 348 19.24 -25.28 18.78
C ALA A 348 17.74 -25.47 19.08
N SER A 349 17.41 -26.58 19.73
CA SER A 349 16.03 -26.92 20.07
C SER A 349 15.52 -26.10 21.24
N SER A 350 14.23 -25.74 21.19
CA SER A 350 13.50 -25.26 22.36
C SER A 350 13.60 -26.27 23.52
N PRO A 351 13.34 -25.84 24.77
CA PRO A 351 13.05 -26.76 25.86
C PRO A 351 11.95 -27.76 25.45
N VAL A 352 12.09 -29.00 25.91
CA VAL A 352 11.06 -30.02 25.71
C VAL A 352 9.89 -29.69 26.61
N ILE A 353 8.69 -29.64 26.03
CA ILE A 353 7.43 -29.57 26.77
C ILE A 353 6.65 -30.86 26.56
N SER A 354 5.63 -31.10 27.37
CA SER A 354 4.76 -32.25 27.21
C SER A 354 3.31 -31.89 27.44
N ALA A 355 2.42 -32.53 26.68
CA ALA A 355 0.98 -32.47 26.90
C ALA A 355 0.35 -33.82 26.57
N ALA A 356 -0.74 -34.15 27.26
CA ALA A 356 -1.56 -35.31 26.96
C ALA A 356 -2.90 -34.80 26.42
N PRO A 357 -3.36 -35.23 25.24
CA PRO A 357 -4.72 -34.94 24.79
C PRO A 357 -5.67 -35.54 25.83
N CYS A 358 -6.66 -34.80 26.31
CA CYS A 358 -7.55 -35.26 27.40
C CYS A 358 -8.92 -35.73 26.89
N CYS A 359 -9.65 -36.44 27.76
CA CYS A 359 -10.98 -37.00 27.51
C CYS A 359 -12.03 -35.91 27.35
N ASP A 360 -12.95 -36.15 26.39
CA ASP A 360 -14.01 -35.29 25.87
C ASP A 360 -13.61 -33.82 25.82
N ALA A 361 -13.52 -33.30 24.59
CA ALA A 361 -13.50 -31.87 24.37
C ALA A 361 -14.47 -31.23 25.37
N ILE A 362 -14.01 -30.23 26.12
CA ILE A 362 -14.87 -29.05 26.15
C ILE A 362 -14.98 -28.76 24.66
N THR A 363 -16.01 -29.28 23.99
CA THR A 363 -16.35 -28.73 22.70
C THR A 363 -16.35 -27.25 23.01
N PRO A 364 -15.50 -26.39 22.39
CA PRO A 364 -15.92 -25.01 22.26
C PRO A 364 -17.38 -25.17 21.80
N PRO A 365 -18.36 -24.70 22.62
CA PRO A 365 -19.77 -25.03 22.41
C PRO A 365 -19.97 -24.90 20.93
N THR A 366 -20.40 -25.96 20.23
CA THR A 366 -20.40 -25.97 18.76
C THR A 366 -21.05 -24.69 18.31
N THR A 367 -20.26 -23.66 18.01
CA THR A 367 -20.75 -22.29 18.15
C THR A 367 -21.54 -22.12 16.89
N VAL A 368 -22.85 -22.27 17.03
CA VAL A 368 -23.72 -22.21 15.86
C VAL A 368 -23.63 -20.76 15.42
N ALA A 369 -23.25 -20.50 14.18
CA ALA A 369 -23.22 -19.12 13.67
C ALA A 369 -24.56 -18.43 13.99
N GLY A 370 -24.50 -17.27 14.64
CA GLY A 370 -25.69 -16.57 15.16
C GLY A 370 -26.21 -17.05 16.52
N GLU A 371 -25.53 -17.96 17.22
CA GLU A 371 -25.84 -18.31 18.61
C GLU A 371 -25.59 -17.10 19.51
N ILE A 372 -26.62 -16.75 20.29
CA ILE A 372 -26.58 -15.65 21.26
C ILE A 372 -26.46 -16.24 22.66
N PHE A 373 -25.50 -15.75 23.44
CA PHE A 373 -25.29 -16.17 24.81
C PHE A 373 -24.86 -15.00 25.71
N ARG A 374 -24.91 -15.23 27.02
CA ARG A 374 -24.37 -14.32 28.05
C ARG A 374 -23.62 -15.16 29.05
N ASP A 375 -22.35 -14.84 29.26
CA ASP A 375 -21.55 -15.49 30.30
C ASP A 375 -21.99 -15.00 31.68
N THR A 376 -21.74 -15.83 32.69
CA THR A 376 -22.04 -15.47 34.09
C THR A 376 -20.78 -14.89 34.73
N LEU A 377 -20.90 -13.71 35.33
CA LEU A 377 -19.82 -13.07 36.07
C LEU A 377 -19.67 -13.72 37.46
N THR A 378 -18.58 -13.45 38.18
CA THR A 378 -18.30 -14.09 39.47
C THR A 378 -19.35 -13.79 40.55
N ASP A 379 -20.07 -12.68 40.44
CA ASP A 379 -21.14 -12.29 41.34
C ASP A 379 -22.51 -12.90 40.99
N GLY A 380 -22.58 -13.71 39.92
CA GLY A 380 -23.79 -14.35 39.41
C GLY A 380 -24.64 -13.49 38.48
N SER A 381 -24.24 -12.25 38.21
CA SER A 381 -24.88 -11.41 37.18
C SER A 381 -24.50 -11.87 35.77
N ALA A 382 -25.25 -11.42 34.77
CA ALA A 382 -24.97 -11.70 33.37
C ALA A 382 -23.97 -10.68 32.81
N GLY A 383 -22.99 -11.17 32.05
CA GLY A 383 -22.13 -10.35 31.20
C GLY A 383 -22.85 -9.81 29.97
N PRO A 384 -22.10 -9.16 29.06
CA PRO A 384 -22.65 -8.65 27.81
C PRO A 384 -23.21 -9.78 26.94
N GLU A 385 -24.20 -9.45 26.12
CA GLU A 385 -24.74 -10.36 25.11
C GLU A 385 -23.74 -10.56 24.00
N MET A 386 -23.34 -11.80 23.76
CA MET A 386 -22.39 -12.17 22.74
C MET A 386 -23.10 -12.94 21.64
N VAL A 387 -22.77 -12.66 20.39
CA VAL A 387 -23.23 -13.43 19.22
C VAL A 387 -22.04 -14.10 18.55
N VAL A 388 -22.20 -15.37 18.19
CA VAL A 388 -21.20 -16.13 17.45
C VAL A 388 -21.15 -15.65 16.00
N ILE A 389 -19.97 -15.19 15.60
CA ILE A 389 -19.61 -14.82 14.24
C ILE A 389 -18.92 -16.02 13.56
N PRO A 390 -19.40 -16.48 12.38
CA PRO A 390 -18.80 -17.61 11.68
C PRO A 390 -17.43 -17.28 11.10
N ALA A 391 -16.54 -18.26 11.06
CA ALA A 391 -15.30 -18.17 10.28
C ALA A 391 -15.62 -17.92 8.80
N GLY A 392 -14.77 -17.15 8.12
CA GLY A 392 -14.98 -16.85 6.71
C GLY A 392 -13.92 -15.94 6.12
N SER A 393 -14.06 -15.67 4.82
CA SER A 393 -13.22 -14.75 4.09
C SER A 393 -14.06 -13.65 3.45
N PHE A 394 -13.54 -12.44 3.42
CA PHE A 394 -14.22 -11.29 2.83
C PHE A 394 -13.23 -10.32 2.17
N ARG A 395 -13.77 -9.36 1.44
CA ARG A 395 -13.00 -8.24 0.87
C ARG A 395 -13.08 -7.07 1.83
N MET A 396 -11.94 -6.72 2.43
CA MET A 396 -11.79 -5.59 3.35
C MET A 396 -11.42 -4.32 2.58
N GLY A 397 -11.91 -3.17 3.04
CA GLY A 397 -11.71 -1.85 2.42
C GLY A 397 -12.86 -1.40 1.52
N ASP A 398 -12.71 -0.26 0.87
CA ASP A 398 -13.79 0.34 0.07
C ASP A 398 -14.00 -0.33 -1.28
N ILE A 399 -14.91 -1.32 -1.30
CA ILE A 399 -15.33 -2.07 -2.49
C ILE A 399 -16.04 -1.18 -3.52
N GLN A 400 -16.69 -0.10 -3.07
CA GLN A 400 -17.54 0.73 -3.93
C GLN A 400 -16.76 1.86 -4.62
N GLY A 401 -15.56 2.18 -4.14
CA GLY A 401 -14.67 3.18 -4.73
C GLY A 401 -15.06 4.63 -4.40
N GLY A 402 -15.82 4.85 -3.33
CA GLY A 402 -16.28 6.16 -2.87
C GLY A 402 -15.72 6.60 -1.51
N GLY A 403 -14.88 5.79 -0.87
CA GLY A 403 -14.22 6.03 0.40
C GLY A 403 -12.92 6.84 0.28
N GLU A 404 -12.26 7.04 1.42
CA GLU A 404 -10.98 7.73 1.53
C GLU A 404 -9.80 6.87 1.06
N SER A 405 -8.61 7.46 0.96
CA SER A 405 -7.43 6.77 0.41
C SER A 405 -6.86 5.69 1.32
N ASP A 406 -7.10 5.81 2.62
CA ASP A 406 -6.72 4.85 3.66
C ASP A 406 -7.66 3.65 3.74
N GLU A 407 -8.84 3.72 3.11
CA GLU A 407 -9.75 2.58 2.90
C GLU A 407 -9.32 1.68 1.71
N GLN A 408 -8.13 1.95 1.13
CA GLN A 408 -7.55 1.22 0.00
C GLN A 408 -6.17 0.63 0.37
N PRO A 409 -5.73 -0.46 -0.28
CA PRO A 409 -6.43 -1.19 -1.33
C PRO A 409 -7.47 -2.18 -0.80
N VAL A 410 -8.52 -2.43 -1.58
CA VAL A 410 -9.39 -3.58 -1.31
C VAL A 410 -8.61 -4.88 -1.41
N HIS A 411 -8.63 -5.69 -0.35
CA HIS A 411 -7.84 -6.92 -0.25
C HIS A 411 -8.65 -8.04 0.45
N SER A 412 -8.22 -9.30 0.28
CA SER A 412 -8.92 -10.45 0.87
C SER A 412 -8.36 -10.75 2.26
N VAL A 413 -9.26 -10.87 3.24
CA VAL A 413 -8.93 -11.25 4.62
C VAL A 413 -9.73 -12.48 5.01
N SER A 414 -9.14 -13.35 5.85
CA SER A 414 -9.85 -14.50 6.44
C SER A 414 -9.81 -14.37 7.96
N VAL A 415 -10.96 -14.59 8.59
CA VAL A 415 -11.11 -14.58 10.04
C VAL A 415 -11.57 -15.95 10.52
N GLU A 416 -11.10 -16.36 11.69
CA GLU A 416 -11.60 -17.53 12.39
C GLU A 416 -12.99 -17.24 12.97
N SER A 417 -13.66 -18.25 13.53
CA SER A 417 -14.92 -18.01 14.26
C SER A 417 -14.60 -17.39 15.61
N PHE A 418 -15.38 -16.39 16.00
CA PHE A 418 -15.27 -15.71 17.30
C PHE A 418 -16.66 -15.30 17.78
N ALA A 419 -16.78 -14.82 19.01
CA ALA A 419 -17.99 -14.17 19.49
C ALA A 419 -17.75 -12.66 19.66
N MET A 420 -18.74 -11.84 19.33
CA MET A 420 -18.68 -10.38 19.44
C MET A 420 -19.89 -9.87 20.22
N GLY A 421 -19.75 -8.75 20.93
CA GLY A 421 -20.88 -8.12 21.59
C GLY A 421 -22.00 -7.87 20.58
N SER A 422 -23.22 -8.33 20.88
CA SER A 422 -24.40 -8.09 20.01
C SER A 422 -24.73 -6.60 19.92
N TYR A 423 -24.27 -5.85 20.92
CA TYR A 423 -24.43 -4.42 21.10
C TYR A 423 -23.09 -3.81 21.52
N GLU A 424 -22.97 -2.49 21.36
CA GLU A 424 -21.97 -1.70 22.05
C GLU A 424 -22.08 -1.89 23.58
N VAL A 425 -20.96 -1.83 24.30
CA VAL A 425 -20.97 -1.91 25.77
C VAL A 425 -21.80 -0.77 26.34
N THR A 426 -22.78 -1.09 27.17
CA THR A 426 -23.71 -0.11 27.73
C THR A 426 -23.15 0.61 28.95
N PHE A 427 -23.71 1.78 29.28
CA PHE A 427 -23.45 2.44 30.55
C PHE A 427 -23.76 1.55 31.76
N ALA A 428 -24.79 0.70 31.70
CA ALA A 428 -25.12 -0.20 32.80
C ALA A 428 -24.02 -1.25 33.03
N GLU A 429 -23.51 -1.85 31.94
CA GLU A 429 -22.43 -2.84 31.99
C GLU A 429 -21.11 -2.21 32.42
N TYR A 430 -20.78 -1.03 31.89
CA TYR A 430 -19.56 -0.32 32.27
C TYR A 430 -19.63 0.23 33.70
N ASP A 431 -20.81 0.69 34.16
CA ASP A 431 -21.00 1.13 35.55
C ASP A 431 -20.76 0.00 36.54
N HIS A 432 -21.17 -1.23 36.19
CA HIS A 432 -20.89 -2.40 37.00
C HIS A 432 -19.38 -2.66 37.11
N PHE A 433 -18.65 -2.61 35.99
CA PHE A 433 -17.19 -2.68 35.99
C PHE A 433 -16.55 -1.58 36.86
N ALA A 434 -17.01 -0.33 36.70
CA ALA A 434 -16.48 0.81 37.44
C ALA A 434 -16.70 0.65 38.96
N GLU A 435 -17.88 0.17 39.36
CA GLU A 435 -18.18 -0.12 40.77
C GLU A 435 -17.34 -1.26 41.33
N ALA A 436 -17.17 -2.34 40.56
CA ALA A 436 -16.39 -3.51 40.98
C ALA A 436 -14.89 -3.21 41.14
N THR A 437 -14.35 -2.30 40.32
CA THR A 437 -12.91 -1.95 40.31
C THR A 437 -12.59 -0.67 41.08
N GLY A 438 -13.60 0.10 41.48
CA GLY A 438 -13.43 1.43 42.07
C GLY A 438 -12.99 2.51 41.08
N ARG A 439 -13.19 2.28 39.77
CA ARG A 439 -12.91 3.26 38.71
C ARG A 439 -13.98 4.36 38.70
N GLU A 440 -13.60 5.56 38.28
CA GLU A 440 -14.54 6.66 38.09
C GLU A 440 -15.48 6.37 36.92
N LYS A 441 -16.78 6.62 37.12
CA LYS A 441 -17.78 6.46 36.08
C LYS A 441 -17.63 7.56 35.02
N PRO A 442 -17.55 7.21 33.72
CA PRO A 442 -17.45 8.22 32.67
C PRO A 442 -18.73 9.06 32.60
N SER A 443 -18.58 10.32 32.20
CA SER A 443 -19.72 11.23 32.02
C SER A 443 -20.62 10.74 30.89
N ASP A 444 -21.94 10.84 31.06
CA ASP A 444 -22.93 10.58 30.02
C ASP A 444 -23.26 11.83 29.17
N SER A 445 -22.52 12.92 29.39
CA SER A 445 -22.77 14.23 28.76
C SER A 445 -24.20 14.77 28.96
N GLY A 446 -24.95 14.24 29.94
CA GLY A 446 -26.36 14.54 30.15
C GLY A 446 -27.31 13.90 29.13
N TRP A 447 -26.85 12.92 28.33
CA TRP A 447 -27.66 12.24 27.31
C TRP A 447 -28.42 11.03 27.86
N GLY A 448 -28.07 10.61 29.07
CA GLY A 448 -28.66 9.46 29.77
C GLY A 448 -27.73 8.26 29.82
N ARG A 449 -27.88 7.47 30.90
CA ARG A 449 -27.15 6.22 31.16
C ARG A 449 -28.03 5.00 30.90
N GLY A 450 -27.66 3.84 31.45
CA GLY A 450 -28.43 2.60 31.36
C GLY A 450 -28.10 1.86 30.08
N ASN A 451 -29.12 1.54 29.27
CA ASN A 451 -28.99 0.76 28.04
C ASN A 451 -28.47 1.57 26.83
N ARG A 452 -27.81 2.70 27.06
CA ARG A 452 -27.14 3.50 26.02
C ARG A 452 -25.67 3.09 25.97
N PRO A 453 -24.99 3.18 24.82
CA PRO A 453 -23.57 2.89 24.76
C PRO A 453 -22.80 3.80 25.71
N VAL A 454 -21.81 3.23 26.39
CA VAL A 454 -20.89 4.02 27.20
C VAL A 454 -20.08 4.92 26.28
N ILE A 455 -20.04 6.22 26.60
CA ILE A 455 -19.27 7.23 25.87
C ILE A 455 -18.25 7.86 26.80
N ASN A 456 -17.31 8.61 26.23
CA ASN A 456 -16.20 9.24 26.95
C ASN A 456 -15.28 8.21 27.64
N VAL A 457 -15.01 7.09 26.96
CA VAL A 457 -14.04 6.06 27.35
C VAL A 457 -12.89 6.01 26.36
N SER A 458 -11.66 5.82 26.86
CA SER A 458 -10.46 5.65 26.04
C SER A 458 -10.30 4.20 25.55
N GLY A 459 -9.35 3.96 24.63
CA GLY A 459 -8.98 2.60 24.23
C GLY A 459 -8.42 1.78 25.41
N ASP A 460 -7.69 2.42 26.33
CA ASP A 460 -7.19 1.77 27.56
C ASP A 460 -8.36 1.38 28.48
N ASP A 461 -9.36 2.25 28.63
CA ASP A 461 -10.58 1.96 29.40
C ASP A 461 -11.33 0.75 28.84
N ALA A 462 -11.47 0.68 27.52
CA ALA A 462 -12.13 -0.42 26.83
C ALA A 462 -11.33 -1.73 26.96
N THR A 463 -9.99 -1.64 26.92
CA THR A 463 -9.09 -2.79 27.11
C THR A 463 -9.16 -3.31 28.55
N ASP A 464 -9.17 -2.42 29.54
CA ASP A 464 -9.30 -2.78 30.96
C ASP A 464 -10.67 -3.42 31.25
N TYR A 465 -11.74 -2.92 30.63
CA TYR A 465 -13.07 -3.53 30.73
C TYR A 465 -13.08 -4.98 30.19
N ALA A 466 -12.46 -5.20 29.03
CA ALA A 466 -12.35 -6.54 28.43
C ALA A 466 -11.46 -7.47 29.27
N ALA A 467 -10.36 -6.97 29.84
CA ALA A 467 -9.51 -7.71 30.76
C ALA A 467 -10.30 -8.13 32.03
N TRP A 468 -11.06 -7.19 32.60
CA TRP A 468 -11.93 -7.48 33.74
C TRP A 468 -12.99 -8.53 33.40
N LEU A 469 -13.67 -8.44 32.25
CA LEU A 469 -14.61 -9.48 31.82
C LEU A 469 -13.94 -10.86 31.70
N SER A 470 -12.71 -10.90 31.21
CA SER A 470 -11.94 -12.15 31.13
C SER A 470 -11.70 -12.75 32.52
N GLU A 471 -11.34 -11.92 33.49
CA GLU A 471 -11.19 -12.35 34.89
C GLU A 471 -12.52 -12.80 35.50
N GLN A 472 -13.62 -12.11 35.18
CA GLN A 472 -14.93 -12.42 35.75
C GLN A 472 -15.54 -13.73 35.24
N THR A 473 -15.24 -14.09 34.00
CA THR A 473 -15.90 -15.21 33.31
C THR A 473 -14.97 -16.43 33.17
N GLY A 474 -13.66 -16.22 33.19
CA GLY A 474 -12.67 -17.23 32.81
C GLY A 474 -12.56 -17.45 31.30
N HIS A 475 -13.30 -16.69 30.48
CA HIS A 475 -13.20 -16.68 29.02
C HIS A 475 -12.26 -15.57 28.55
N GLN A 476 -11.85 -15.59 27.28
CA GLN A 476 -10.98 -14.55 26.71
C GLN A 476 -11.81 -13.46 26.04
N TYR A 477 -11.98 -12.35 26.72
CA TYR A 477 -12.54 -11.12 26.17
C TYR A 477 -11.43 -10.17 25.72
N ARG A 478 -11.65 -9.52 24.58
CA ARG A 478 -10.75 -8.50 24.01
C ARG A 478 -11.53 -7.59 23.07
N LEU A 479 -10.92 -6.47 22.70
CA LEU A 479 -11.39 -5.69 21.55
C LEU A 479 -11.18 -6.50 20.25
N PRO A 480 -12.06 -6.33 19.25
CA PRO A 480 -11.86 -6.93 17.94
C PRO A 480 -10.66 -6.29 17.24
N THR A 481 -10.02 -7.04 16.35
CA THR A 481 -9.16 -6.44 15.33
C THR A 481 -10.01 -5.62 14.36
N GLU A 482 -9.42 -4.68 13.63
CA GLU A 482 -10.13 -3.93 12.60
C GLU A 482 -10.73 -4.86 11.53
N ALA A 483 -9.98 -5.90 11.14
CA ALA A 483 -10.46 -6.92 10.21
C ALA A 483 -11.67 -7.71 10.73
N GLU A 484 -11.66 -8.12 12.00
CA GLU A 484 -12.81 -8.80 12.61
C GLU A 484 -14.03 -7.88 12.70
N TRP A 485 -13.81 -6.61 13.04
CA TRP A 485 -14.87 -5.60 13.11
C TRP A 485 -15.52 -5.39 11.75
N GLU A 486 -14.74 -5.16 10.67
CA GLU A 486 -15.30 -4.93 9.34
C GLU A 486 -15.97 -6.20 8.77
N TYR A 487 -15.38 -7.38 8.98
CA TYR A 487 -16.01 -8.65 8.60
C TYR A 487 -17.39 -8.80 9.23
N ALA A 488 -17.46 -8.54 10.54
CA ALA A 488 -18.68 -8.68 11.32
C ALA A 488 -19.71 -7.61 10.94
N ALA A 489 -19.29 -6.35 10.71
CA ALA A 489 -20.14 -5.26 10.26
C ALA A 489 -20.77 -5.53 8.89
N ARG A 490 -19.99 -6.08 7.93
CA ARG A 490 -20.47 -6.43 6.59
C ARG A 490 -21.43 -7.60 6.57
N ALA A 491 -21.28 -8.57 7.48
CA ALA A 491 -22.12 -9.76 7.58
C ALA A 491 -22.41 -10.46 6.22
N GLY A 492 -21.37 -10.57 5.39
CA GLY A 492 -21.42 -11.21 4.07
C GLY A 492 -21.86 -10.32 2.90
N THR A 493 -22.11 -9.03 3.13
CA THR A 493 -22.44 -8.07 2.08
C THR A 493 -21.18 -7.42 1.46
N GLU A 494 -21.23 -7.12 0.16
CA GLU A 494 -20.20 -6.32 -0.54
C GLU A 494 -20.66 -4.88 -0.81
N THR A 495 -21.84 -4.49 -0.31
CA THR A 495 -22.43 -3.16 -0.49
C THR A 495 -21.76 -2.10 0.39
N ALA A 496 -22.08 -0.82 0.16
CA ALA A 496 -21.55 0.31 0.93
C ALA A 496 -21.93 0.25 2.42
N ARG A 497 -23.13 -0.28 2.72
CA ARG A 497 -23.61 -0.58 4.08
C ARG A 497 -24.23 -1.98 4.08
N TYR A 498 -24.40 -2.58 5.26
CA TYR A 498 -24.98 -3.93 5.35
C TYR A 498 -26.46 -3.99 4.90
N TRP A 499 -27.17 -2.85 4.89
CA TRP A 499 -28.53 -2.76 4.35
C TRP A 499 -28.59 -2.44 2.85
N GLY A 500 -27.46 -2.18 2.20
CA GLY A 500 -27.37 -1.88 0.77
C GLY A 500 -26.60 -0.60 0.46
N ASN A 501 -26.84 -0.06 -0.74
CA ASN A 501 -26.09 1.09 -1.27
C ASN A 501 -26.80 2.44 -1.09
N ASN A 502 -28.08 2.44 -0.72
CA ASN A 502 -28.83 3.68 -0.53
C ASN A 502 -28.56 4.26 0.87
N PRO A 503 -27.92 5.44 1.00
CA PRO A 503 -27.65 6.04 2.30
C PRO A 503 -28.95 6.48 3.02
N ASP A 504 -30.03 6.80 2.31
CA ASP A 504 -31.26 7.32 2.94
C ASP A 504 -32.10 6.23 3.65
N ASP A 505 -31.73 4.95 3.49
CA ASP A 505 -32.34 3.86 4.25
C ASP A 505 -31.81 3.76 5.69
N ALA A 506 -30.78 4.56 6.04
CA ALA A 506 -30.04 4.47 7.31
C ALA A 506 -30.92 4.49 8.56
N CYS A 507 -31.97 5.33 8.61
CA CYS A 507 -32.77 5.49 9.83
C CYS A 507 -33.55 4.24 10.28
N ALA A 508 -33.63 3.19 9.46
CA ALA A 508 -34.16 1.89 9.87
C ALA A 508 -33.12 0.97 10.54
N TYR A 509 -31.83 1.28 10.36
CA TYR A 509 -30.68 0.42 10.63
C TYR A 509 -29.63 1.05 11.54
N ALA A 510 -29.65 2.39 11.70
CA ALA A 510 -28.60 3.15 12.35
C ALA A 510 -29.14 4.48 12.92
N ASN A 511 -28.56 4.90 14.04
CA ASN A 511 -28.64 6.28 14.54
C ASN A 511 -27.56 7.13 13.85
N VAL A 512 -27.96 8.08 13.01
CA VAL A 512 -27.03 8.85 12.15
C VAL A 512 -27.29 10.34 12.24
N HIS A 513 -26.52 11.14 11.51
CA HIS A 513 -26.87 12.53 11.34
C HIS A 513 -28.07 12.65 10.39
N ASP A 514 -29.27 12.68 10.95
CA ASP A 514 -30.57 12.73 10.28
C ASP A 514 -31.27 14.10 10.48
N ASN A 515 -32.55 14.19 10.12
CA ASN A 515 -33.36 15.38 10.38
C ASN A 515 -33.52 15.69 11.88
N THR A 516 -33.59 14.68 12.74
CA THR A 516 -33.72 14.85 14.21
C THR A 516 -32.47 15.49 14.80
N SER A 517 -31.30 14.94 14.46
CA SER A 517 -29.98 15.40 14.86
C SER A 517 -29.69 16.79 14.30
N LYS A 518 -30.05 17.08 13.05
CA LYS A 518 -29.92 18.41 12.46
C LYS A 518 -30.74 19.47 13.18
N GLU A 519 -32.00 19.18 13.51
CA GLU A 519 -32.88 20.12 14.21
C GLU A 519 -32.36 20.45 15.62
N VAL A 520 -31.93 19.42 16.36
CA VAL A 520 -31.54 19.58 17.76
C VAL A 520 -30.10 20.07 17.92
N ASN A 521 -29.16 19.58 17.10
CA ASN A 521 -27.73 19.87 17.26
C ASN A 521 -27.24 21.02 16.37
N GLY A 522 -27.95 21.33 15.29
CA GLY A 522 -27.61 22.42 14.38
C GLY A 522 -26.31 22.20 13.58
N TYR A 523 -25.92 20.95 13.34
CA TYR A 523 -24.75 20.67 12.49
C TYR A 523 -24.99 21.13 11.04
N SER A 524 -23.92 21.61 10.39
CA SER A 524 -23.98 22.23 9.06
C SER A 524 -23.56 21.31 7.90
N TRP A 525 -23.07 20.11 8.19
CA TRP A 525 -22.71 19.11 7.20
C TRP A 525 -23.94 18.35 6.68
N THR A 526 -23.75 17.57 5.61
CA THR A 526 -24.84 16.78 4.99
C THR A 526 -25.43 15.79 5.98
N HIS A 527 -26.76 15.64 5.96
CA HIS A 527 -27.57 14.76 6.80
C HIS A 527 -28.39 13.84 5.90
N HIS A 528 -28.80 12.71 6.45
CA HIS A 528 -29.73 11.78 5.81
C HIS A 528 -31.14 12.37 5.78
N ASP A 529 -31.85 12.24 4.66
CA ASP A 529 -33.24 12.72 4.53
C ASP A 529 -34.25 11.71 5.10
N CYS A 530 -34.06 11.36 6.36
CA CYS A 530 -34.90 10.47 7.14
C CYS A 530 -34.94 10.92 8.61
N THR A 531 -35.69 10.20 9.45
CA THR A 531 -35.73 10.46 10.90
C THR A 531 -35.55 9.16 11.69
N ASP A 532 -34.48 9.07 12.49
CA ASP A 532 -34.21 7.96 13.42
C ASP A 532 -34.75 8.21 14.85
N GLY A 533 -35.09 9.47 15.16
CA GLY A 533 -35.68 9.87 16.44
C GLY A 533 -34.66 10.17 17.55
N TYR A 534 -33.35 10.13 17.28
CA TYR A 534 -32.30 10.33 18.28
C TYR A 534 -31.30 11.40 17.84
N ALA A 535 -31.34 12.56 18.50
CA ALA A 535 -30.33 13.59 18.26
C ALA A 535 -28.97 13.31 18.91
N LYS A 536 -28.91 12.44 19.91
CA LYS A 536 -27.70 12.02 20.64
C LYS A 536 -27.51 10.52 20.43
N THR A 537 -26.83 9.80 21.32
CA THR A 537 -26.84 8.32 21.26
C THR A 537 -28.27 7.77 21.31
N ALA A 538 -28.47 6.55 20.86
CA ALA A 538 -29.71 5.79 21.04
C ALA A 538 -29.47 4.72 22.12
N PRO A 539 -30.52 4.14 22.74
CA PRO A 539 -30.35 2.87 23.42
C PRO A 539 -29.85 1.80 22.44
N VAL A 540 -28.92 0.96 22.85
CA VAL A 540 -28.39 -0.11 22.00
C VAL A 540 -29.49 -1.08 21.58
N GLY A 541 -29.37 -1.65 20.39
CA GLY A 541 -30.34 -2.60 19.83
C GLY A 541 -31.65 -1.97 19.38
N HIS A 542 -31.69 -0.64 19.19
CA HIS A 542 -32.91 0.05 18.76
C HIS A 542 -33.26 -0.21 17.30
N PHE A 543 -32.26 -0.30 16.43
CA PHE A 543 -32.42 -0.44 14.98
C PHE A 543 -32.37 -1.90 14.53
N GLN A 544 -32.58 -2.16 13.24
CA GLN A 544 -32.49 -3.53 12.72
C GLN A 544 -31.04 -4.04 12.75
N PRO A 545 -30.80 -5.32 13.09
CA PRO A 545 -29.46 -5.89 13.07
C PRO A 545 -29.02 -6.26 11.65
N ASN A 546 -27.72 -6.49 11.47
CA ASN A 546 -27.19 -7.10 10.27
C ASN A 546 -27.43 -8.63 10.25
N ALA A 547 -26.98 -9.32 9.18
CA ALA A 547 -27.23 -10.75 9.00
C ALA A 547 -26.53 -11.67 10.02
N PHE A 548 -25.58 -11.15 10.80
CA PHE A 548 -24.94 -11.86 11.92
C PHE A 548 -25.58 -11.57 13.27
N GLY A 549 -26.63 -10.74 13.32
CA GLY A 549 -27.30 -10.40 14.57
C GLY A 549 -26.63 -9.28 15.38
N LEU A 550 -25.71 -8.54 14.76
CA LEU A 550 -25.09 -7.36 15.37
C LEU A 550 -25.93 -6.12 15.12
N PHE A 551 -26.06 -5.29 16.15
CA PHE A 551 -26.78 -4.01 16.12
C PHE A 551 -25.80 -2.84 16.16
N ASP A 552 -26.23 -1.69 15.65
CA ASP A 552 -25.54 -0.40 15.79
C ASP A 552 -24.11 -0.32 15.22
N VAL A 553 -23.60 -1.38 14.57
CA VAL A 553 -22.27 -1.43 13.89
C VAL A 553 -22.04 -0.32 12.86
N LEU A 554 -23.10 0.38 12.46
CA LEU A 554 -23.03 1.63 11.71
C LEU A 554 -23.86 2.67 12.46
N GLY A 555 -23.23 3.78 12.85
CA GLY A 555 -23.89 4.88 13.57
C GLY A 555 -23.69 4.83 15.08
N ASN A 556 -24.58 5.50 15.83
CA ASN A 556 -24.62 5.58 17.29
C ASN A 556 -23.33 6.11 17.98
N VAL A 557 -22.27 5.30 18.12
CA VAL A 557 -20.94 5.73 18.59
C VAL A 557 -19.80 5.14 17.74
N TRP A 558 -18.62 5.76 17.81
CA TRP A 558 -17.40 5.12 17.31
C TRP A 558 -16.97 3.98 18.24
N GLU A 559 -16.45 2.91 17.67
CA GLU A 559 -16.07 1.69 18.40
C GLU A 559 -14.55 1.44 18.32
N TRP A 560 -13.91 1.21 19.48
CA TRP A 560 -12.48 0.95 19.56
C TRP A 560 -12.13 -0.47 19.08
N THR A 561 -11.14 -0.57 18.20
CA THR A 561 -10.50 -1.84 17.83
C THR A 561 -9.11 -1.94 18.49
N CYS A 562 -8.55 -3.14 18.58
CA CYS A 562 -7.21 -3.33 19.13
C CYS A 562 -6.08 -3.10 18.12
N SER A 563 -6.40 -2.82 16.84
CA SER A 563 -5.42 -2.70 15.76
C SER A 563 -4.73 -1.34 15.76
N GLU A 564 -3.46 -1.31 15.36
CA GLU A 564 -2.75 -0.05 15.12
C GLU A 564 -3.27 0.56 13.82
N TYR A 565 -3.57 1.86 13.83
CA TYR A 565 -3.94 2.57 12.62
C TYR A 565 -2.73 2.74 11.69
N GLU A 566 -2.89 2.31 10.44
CA GLU A 566 -1.96 2.58 9.35
C GLU A 566 -2.72 3.21 8.17
N SER A 567 -2.10 4.14 7.45
CA SER A 567 -2.74 4.86 6.34
C SER A 567 -2.97 4.01 5.08
N SER A 568 -2.68 2.71 5.14
CA SER A 568 -2.83 1.73 4.07
C SER A 568 -2.77 0.33 4.69
N TYR A 569 -3.55 -0.60 4.17
CA TYR A 569 -3.54 -1.99 4.65
C TYR A 569 -2.23 -2.73 4.35
N GLN A 570 -1.41 -2.95 5.39
CA GLN A 570 -0.15 -3.71 5.33
C GLN A 570 -0.09 -4.87 6.34
N GLY A 571 -1.19 -5.20 7.01
CA GLY A 571 -1.32 -6.32 7.94
C GLY A 571 -1.55 -5.92 9.40
N ALA A 572 -1.47 -4.64 9.75
CA ALA A 572 -1.77 -4.15 11.11
C ALA A 572 -3.25 -4.35 11.49
N GLU A 573 -4.15 -4.25 10.50
CA GLU A 573 -5.59 -4.41 10.65
C GLU A 573 -6.02 -5.82 11.12
N GLN A 574 -5.13 -6.81 11.00
CA GLN A 574 -5.37 -8.21 11.35
C GLN A 574 -4.79 -8.61 12.72
N ARG A 575 -4.18 -7.68 13.47
CA ARG A 575 -3.53 -7.97 14.75
C ARG A 575 -3.76 -6.87 15.76
N CYS A 576 -3.77 -7.23 17.05
CA CYS A 576 -3.77 -6.27 18.13
C CYS A 576 -2.37 -5.66 18.34
N VAL A 577 -2.31 -4.40 18.78
CA VAL A 577 -1.07 -3.78 19.24
C VAL A 577 -0.53 -4.56 20.44
N SER A 578 0.77 -4.87 20.45
CA SER A 578 1.40 -5.49 21.61
C SER A 578 1.48 -4.46 22.74
N THR A 579 0.82 -4.75 23.86
CA THR A 579 1.03 -4.02 25.11
C THR A 579 2.39 -4.45 25.67
N ASP A 580 3.46 -3.78 25.26
CA ASP A 580 4.80 -3.92 25.86
C ASP A 580 4.89 -3.22 27.23
#